data_AF-G5QXU9-F1
#
_entry.id   AF-G5QXU9-F1
#
_cell.length_a   1.000
_cell.length_b   1.000
_cell.length_c   1.000
_cell.angle_alpha   90.00
_cell.angle_beta   90.00
_cell.angle_gamma   90.00
#
_symmetry.space_group_name_H-M   'P 1'
#
loop_
_entity.id
_entity.type
_entity.pdbx_description
1 polymer ?
#
loop_
_entity_poly.entity_id
_entity_poly.type
_entity_poly.pdbx_seq_one_letter_code
_entity_poly.pdbx_strand_id
1 'polypeptide(L)'
;MANNKHPGRIKSALLNWLGVPVSLTNGEFWREWFGTSSSGKVVTADKIIRLSAVWACVRLLSESVSTLPLKIYERQADGSRKLASDNPAYQVLCRRPNPEMTPSRFMLMVVASICLRGNAFVEKLFIGRKLVSLVPLLPQNMVVKRLDSGQLQYSYTENGKQRIIPVNRIMHIRGFGLDGVCGMMPAMTGIDVFGAAMSVDEAAA
;
A
#
# COMPACT_ATOMS: atom_id res chain seq x y z
N MET A 1 -29.42 -9.13 -35.11
CA MET A 1 -29.44 -8.55 -33.74
C MET A 1 -28.78 -9.55 -32.80
N ALA A 2 -27.46 -9.43 -32.60
CA ALA A 2 -26.70 -10.32 -31.72
C ALA A 2 -26.63 -9.67 -30.32
N ASN A 3 -27.05 -10.44 -29.32
CA ASN A 3 -27.26 -10.01 -27.95
C ASN A 3 -25.90 -9.93 -27.22
N ASN A 4 -25.37 -8.71 -27.01
CA ASN A 4 -24.15 -8.48 -26.24
C ASN A 4 -24.40 -8.73 -24.75
N LYS A 5 -24.23 -9.98 -24.30
CA LYS A 5 -24.22 -10.31 -22.88
C LYS A 5 -22.91 -9.82 -22.26
N HIS A 6 -23.01 -8.72 -21.52
CA HIS A 6 -21.95 -8.17 -20.69
C HIS A 6 -21.35 -9.26 -19.77
N PRO A 7 -20.02 -9.46 -19.76
CA PRO A 7 -19.39 -10.36 -18.81
C PRO A 7 -19.43 -9.74 -17.41
N GLY A 8 -20.08 -10.40 -16.46
CA GLY A 8 -20.18 -9.93 -15.08
C GLY A 8 -18.83 -9.93 -14.33
N ARG A 9 -18.77 -9.12 -13.25
CA ARG A 9 -17.66 -8.79 -12.32
C ARG A 9 -16.74 -9.93 -11.86
N ILE A 10 -17.11 -11.19 -12.12
CA ILE A 10 -16.35 -12.39 -11.76
C ILE A 10 -15.34 -12.77 -12.87
N LYS A 11 -15.65 -12.42 -14.13
CA LYS A 11 -14.79 -12.75 -15.28
C LYS A 11 -13.52 -11.91 -15.32
N SER A 12 -13.54 -10.67 -14.85
CA SER A 12 -12.38 -9.77 -14.79
C SER A 12 -11.33 -10.23 -13.77
N ALA A 13 -11.75 -10.78 -12.62
CA ALA A 13 -10.86 -11.43 -11.66
C ALA A 13 -10.20 -12.70 -12.23
N LEU A 14 -10.94 -13.50 -13.02
CA LEU A 14 -10.42 -14.68 -13.70
C LEU A 14 -9.44 -14.34 -14.84
N LEU A 15 -9.69 -13.26 -15.59
CA LEU A 15 -8.78 -12.77 -16.63
C LEU A 15 -7.43 -12.32 -16.07
N ASN A 16 -7.41 -11.85 -14.81
CA ASN A 16 -6.20 -11.49 -14.07
C ASN A 16 -5.37 -12.72 -13.64
N TRP A 17 -6.04 -13.84 -13.32
CA TRP A 17 -5.38 -15.14 -13.06
C TRP A 17 -4.78 -15.75 -14.34
N LEU A 18 -5.38 -15.49 -15.50
CA LEU A 18 -4.99 -16.08 -16.79
C LEU A 18 -3.99 -15.25 -17.61
N GLY A 19 -3.51 -14.11 -17.12
CA GLY A 19 -2.43 -13.35 -17.77
C GLY A 19 -2.78 -12.76 -19.14
N VAL A 20 -4.05 -12.43 -19.40
CA VAL A 20 -4.50 -11.87 -20.68
C VAL A 20 -3.92 -10.45 -20.88
N PRO A 21 -3.39 -10.12 -22.08
CA PRO A 21 -2.69 -8.86 -22.31
C PRO A 21 -3.58 -7.64 -22.05
N VAL A 22 -3.02 -6.69 -21.29
CA VAL A 22 -3.64 -5.41 -20.96
C VAL A 22 -3.75 -4.57 -22.24
N SER A 23 -4.96 -4.44 -22.77
CA SER A 23 -5.21 -3.60 -23.94
C SER A 23 -5.42 -2.14 -23.52
N LEU A 24 -4.59 -1.23 -24.06
CA LEU A 24 -4.66 0.22 -23.82
C LEU A 24 -5.94 0.86 -24.39
N THR A 25 -6.67 0.18 -25.28
CA THR A 25 -7.83 0.74 -25.99
C THR A 25 -9.18 0.43 -25.36
N ASN A 26 -9.25 -0.47 -24.37
CA ASN A 26 -10.52 -0.88 -23.77
C ASN A 26 -10.87 -0.05 -22.53
N GLY A 27 -11.72 0.97 -22.71
CA GLY A 27 -12.19 1.83 -21.63
C GLY A 27 -12.96 1.08 -20.52
N GLU A 28 -13.65 -0.01 -20.84
CA GLU A 28 -14.34 -0.85 -19.83
C GLU A 28 -13.35 -1.58 -18.90
N PHE A 29 -12.23 -2.07 -19.43
CA PHE A 29 -11.17 -2.70 -18.64
C PHE A 29 -10.59 -1.71 -17.62
N TRP A 30 -10.31 -0.47 -18.03
CA TRP A 30 -9.81 0.56 -17.13
C TRP A 30 -10.85 1.05 -16.13
N ARG A 31 -12.13 1.10 -16.51
CA ARG A 31 -13.24 1.41 -15.58
C ARG A 31 -13.40 0.35 -14.50
N GLU A 32 -13.20 -0.92 -14.85
CA GLU A 32 -13.26 -2.05 -13.92
C GLU A 32 -11.97 -2.17 -13.08
N TRP A 33 -10.82 -1.78 -13.64
CA TRP A 33 -9.50 -1.77 -12.99
C TRP A 33 -9.35 -0.66 -11.94
N PHE A 34 -9.74 0.57 -12.26
CA PHE A 34 -9.65 1.70 -11.33
C PHE A 34 -10.86 1.78 -10.40
N GLY A 35 -11.90 1.00 -10.65
CA GLY A 35 -13.17 1.15 -9.97
C GLY A 35 -13.87 2.45 -10.39
N THR A 36 -15.00 2.31 -11.08
CA THR A 36 -15.88 3.44 -11.39
C THR A 36 -17.03 3.41 -10.41
N SER A 37 -17.31 4.53 -9.76
CA SER A 37 -18.49 4.66 -8.90
C SER A 37 -19.78 4.58 -9.71
N SER A 38 -20.89 4.31 -9.05
CA SER A 38 -22.24 4.45 -9.61
C SER A 38 -22.52 5.84 -10.20
N SER A 39 -21.86 6.89 -9.70
CA SER A 39 -21.93 8.25 -10.26
C SER A 39 -21.10 8.46 -11.55
N GLY A 40 -20.42 7.43 -12.05
CA GLY A 40 -19.57 7.50 -13.24
C GLY A 40 -18.18 8.09 -13.00
N LYS A 41 -17.83 8.43 -11.75
CA LYS A 41 -16.51 8.96 -11.39
C LYS A 41 -15.50 7.83 -11.26
N VAL A 42 -14.32 8.02 -11.87
CA VAL A 42 -13.17 7.14 -11.64
C VAL A 42 -12.53 7.52 -10.31
N VAL A 43 -12.55 6.60 -9.35
CA VAL A 43 -12.08 6.82 -7.98
C VAL A 43 -10.71 6.18 -7.82
N THR A 44 -9.72 6.99 -7.44
CA THR A 44 -8.36 6.50 -7.19
C THR A 44 -7.81 7.15 -5.94
N ALA A 45 -6.82 6.54 -5.29
CA ALA A 45 -6.15 7.12 -4.11
C ALA A 45 -5.71 8.58 -4.35
N ASP A 46 -5.18 8.87 -5.54
CA ASP A 46 -4.69 10.21 -5.93
C ASP A 46 -5.80 11.24 -6.16
N LYS A 47 -7.03 10.78 -6.45
CA LYS A 47 -8.21 11.64 -6.56
C LYS A 47 -8.87 11.85 -5.21
N ILE A 48 -9.08 10.78 -4.43
CA ILE A 48 -9.79 10.88 -3.15
C ILE A 48 -9.02 11.70 -2.12
N ILE A 49 -7.68 11.71 -2.15
CA ILE A 49 -6.88 12.54 -1.23
C ILE A 49 -7.13 14.04 -1.41
N ARG A 50 -7.69 14.47 -2.55
CA ARG A 50 -8.07 15.87 -2.79
C ARG A 50 -9.35 16.27 -2.05
N LEU A 51 -10.17 15.30 -1.64
CA LEU A 51 -11.32 15.56 -0.78
C LEU A 51 -10.81 15.96 0.61
N SER A 52 -11.23 17.13 1.09
CA SER A 52 -10.76 17.71 2.35
C SER A 52 -10.94 16.76 3.54
N ALA A 53 -12.06 16.03 3.60
CA ALA A 53 -12.34 15.04 4.62
C ALA A 53 -11.34 13.86 4.60
N VAL A 54 -11.01 13.34 3.40
CA VAL A 54 -10.03 12.24 3.26
C VAL A 54 -8.64 12.72 3.67
N TRP A 55 -8.23 13.90 3.20
CA TRP A 55 -6.97 14.51 3.58
C TRP A 55 -6.86 14.69 5.10
N ALA A 56 -7.90 15.24 5.74
CA ALA A 56 -7.93 15.46 7.18
C ALA A 56 -7.81 14.14 7.97
N CYS A 57 -8.56 13.11 7.59
CA CYS A 57 -8.51 11.79 8.26
C CYS A 57 -7.14 11.11 8.11
N VAL A 58 -6.59 11.07 6.89
CA VAL A 58 -5.27 10.46 6.64
C VAL A 58 -4.19 11.23 7.38
N ARG A 59 -4.23 12.56 7.35
CA ARG A 59 -3.30 13.42 8.09
C ARG A 59 -3.39 13.17 9.59
N LEU A 60 -4.60 13.20 10.16
CA LEU A 60 -4.81 12.99 11.59
C LEU A 60 -4.24 11.64 12.06
N LEU A 61 -4.57 10.55 11.37
CA LEU A 61 -4.08 9.22 11.72
C LEU A 61 -2.56 9.11 11.58
N SER A 62 -2.01 9.56 10.45
CA SER A 62 -0.59 9.43 10.16
C SER A 62 0.28 10.31 11.06
N GLU A 63 -0.13 11.56 11.33
CA GLU A 63 0.56 12.44 12.26
C GLU A 63 0.47 11.93 13.70
N SER A 64 -0.71 11.47 14.15
CA SER A 64 -0.88 10.96 15.52
C SER A 64 -0.02 9.72 15.79
N VAL A 65 0.03 8.77 14.86
CA VAL A 65 0.87 7.58 15.02
C VAL A 65 2.36 7.94 14.93
N SER A 66 2.73 8.96 14.14
CA SER A 66 4.12 9.39 14.00
C SER A 66 4.73 10.00 15.27
N THR A 67 3.90 10.46 16.22
CA THR A 67 4.38 10.95 17.52
C THR A 67 4.65 9.83 18.51
N LEU A 68 4.24 8.60 18.22
CA LEU A 68 4.43 7.46 19.12
C LEU A 68 5.87 6.94 19.02
N PRO A 69 6.63 6.91 20.13
CA PRO A 69 7.99 6.43 20.11
C PRO A 69 8.02 4.91 19.90
N LEU A 70 8.76 4.48 18.87
CA LEU A 70 9.08 3.06 18.68
C LEU A 70 10.31 2.70 19.50
N LYS A 71 10.22 1.62 20.28
CA LYS A 71 11.30 1.10 21.13
C LYS A 71 11.35 -0.41 21.00
N ILE A 72 12.56 -0.96 20.94
CA ILE A 72 12.80 -2.41 20.93
C ILE A 72 13.08 -2.87 22.35
N TYR A 73 12.41 -3.94 22.77
CA TYR A 73 12.60 -4.57 24.06
C TYR A 73 12.99 -6.04 23.88
N GLU A 74 13.85 -6.53 24.76
CA GLU A 74 14.20 -7.93 24.90
C GLU A 74 13.44 -8.53 26.08
N ARG A 75 12.80 -9.67 25.84
CA ARG A 75 12.07 -10.41 26.86
C ARG A 75 13.06 -11.25 27.67
N GLN A 76 13.08 -11.03 28.97
CA GLN A 76 13.96 -11.72 29.90
C GLN A 76 13.34 -13.05 30.35
N ALA A 77 14.16 -13.93 30.93
CA ALA A 77 13.73 -15.24 31.41
C ALA A 77 12.67 -15.17 32.54
N ASP A 78 12.72 -14.10 33.34
CA ASP A 78 11.74 -13.79 34.40
C ASP A 78 10.43 -13.18 33.86
N GLY A 79 10.30 -13.01 32.54
CA GLY A 79 9.15 -12.40 31.89
C GLY A 79 9.20 -10.87 31.80
N SER A 80 10.18 -10.21 32.41
CA SER A 80 10.36 -8.76 32.32
C SER A 80 10.84 -8.32 30.92
N ARG A 81 10.78 -7.01 30.65
CA ARG A 81 11.18 -6.39 29.38
C ARG A 81 12.32 -5.40 29.63
N LYS A 82 13.48 -5.64 29.02
CA LYS A 82 14.61 -4.72 29.04
C LYS A 82 14.71 -3.98 27.73
N LEU A 83 15.02 -2.68 27.75
CA LEU A 83 15.25 -1.92 26.52
C LEU A 83 16.48 -2.48 25.79
N ALA A 84 16.32 -2.87 24.53
CA ALA A 84 17.37 -3.49 23.73
C ALA A 84 18.16 -2.44 22.94
N SER A 85 18.83 -1.52 23.64
CA SER A 85 19.62 -0.44 23.01
C SER A 85 20.78 -0.94 22.14
N ASP A 86 21.33 -2.10 22.50
CA ASP A 86 22.49 -2.69 21.84
C ASP A 86 22.10 -3.55 20.61
N ASN A 87 20.80 -3.71 20.35
CA ASN A 87 20.31 -4.43 19.19
C ASN A 87 20.70 -3.68 17.90
N PRO A 88 21.32 -4.34 16.90
CA PRO A 88 21.70 -3.69 15.64
C PRO A 88 20.56 -2.97 14.91
N ALA A 89 19.32 -3.48 15.05
CA ALA A 89 18.14 -2.86 14.46
C ALA A 89 17.64 -1.63 15.23
N TYR A 90 18.04 -1.43 16.49
CA TYR A 90 17.62 -0.30 17.32
C TYR A 90 17.96 1.04 16.66
N GLN A 91 19.18 1.15 16.11
CA GLN A 91 19.62 2.38 15.45
C GLN A 91 18.75 2.74 14.25
N VAL A 92 18.43 1.75 13.41
CA VAL A 92 17.63 1.98 12.19
C VAL A 92 16.16 2.23 12.54
N LEU A 93 15.57 1.42 13.42
CA LEU A 93 14.15 1.52 13.75
C LEU A 93 13.81 2.69 14.66
N CYS A 94 14.66 3.02 15.64
CA CYS A 94 14.33 3.97 16.70
C CYS A 94 15.02 5.33 16.55
N ARG A 95 16.13 5.44 15.81
CA ARG A 95 16.89 6.70 15.69
C ARG A 95 16.87 7.29 14.29
N ARG A 96 17.28 6.53 13.27
CA ARG A 96 17.34 7.03 11.90
C ARG A 96 17.11 5.90 10.88
N PRO A 97 15.92 5.80 10.29
CA PRO A 97 15.57 4.70 9.36
C PRO A 97 16.38 4.76 8.07
N ASN A 98 16.64 5.94 7.53
CA ASN A 98 17.47 6.15 6.35
C ASN A 98 18.02 7.59 6.35
N PRO A 99 18.87 7.97 5.38
CA PRO A 99 19.46 9.31 5.34
C PRO A 99 18.48 10.46 5.18
N GLU A 100 17.30 10.22 4.59
CA GLU A 100 16.36 11.24 4.12
C GLU A 100 15.28 11.58 5.15
N MET A 101 14.98 10.69 6.10
CA MET A 101 13.83 10.86 6.99
C MET A 101 14.13 10.57 8.47
N THR A 102 13.38 11.26 9.33
CA THR A 102 13.30 10.96 10.77
C THR A 102 12.39 9.74 11.02
N PRO A 103 12.48 9.08 12.19
CA PRO A 103 11.59 7.97 12.54
C PRO A 103 10.10 8.34 12.46
N SER A 104 9.74 9.54 12.91
CA SER A 104 8.36 10.05 12.81
C SER A 104 7.92 10.20 11.35
N ARG A 105 8.76 10.78 10.48
CA ARG A 105 8.43 10.90 9.05
C ARG A 105 8.29 9.53 8.36
N PHE A 106 9.12 8.56 8.73
CA PHE A 106 8.98 7.18 8.27
C PHE A 106 7.64 6.57 8.68
N MET A 107 7.26 6.66 9.96
CA MET A 107 5.99 6.13 10.44
C MET A 107 4.78 6.83 9.82
N LEU A 108 4.86 8.16 9.62
CA LEU A 108 3.84 8.92 8.91
C LEU A 108 3.60 8.36 7.50
N MET A 109 4.68 8.13 6.74
CA MET A 109 4.58 7.56 5.38
C MET A 109 4.00 6.15 5.38
N VAL A 110 4.40 5.30 6.34
CA VAL A 110 3.87 3.94 6.49
C VAL A 110 2.35 3.98 6.72
N VAL A 111 1.89 4.78 7.68
CA VAL A 111 0.47 4.86 8.02
C VAL A 111 -0.33 5.47 6.87
N ALA A 112 0.16 6.54 6.26
CA ALA A 112 -0.51 7.16 5.11
C ALA A 112 -0.64 6.18 3.93
N SER A 113 0.40 5.37 3.67
CA SER A 113 0.37 4.34 2.62
C SER A 113 -0.70 3.28 2.89
N ILE A 114 -0.84 2.85 4.15
CA ILE A 114 -1.89 1.91 4.57
C ILE A 114 -3.27 2.55 4.42
N CYS A 115 -3.47 3.78 4.90
CA CYS A 115 -4.76 4.47 4.82
C CYS A 115 -5.23 4.73 3.38
N LEU A 116 -4.30 4.99 2.45
CA LEU A 116 -4.68 5.32 1.07
C LEU A 116 -4.71 4.11 0.15
N ARG A 117 -3.78 3.17 0.33
CA ARG A 117 -3.54 2.06 -0.63
C ARG A 117 -3.60 0.68 0.02
N GLY A 118 -3.99 0.60 1.29
CA GLY A 118 -4.13 -0.64 2.05
C GLY A 118 -2.79 -1.30 2.43
N ASN A 119 -1.67 -0.80 1.94
CA ASN A 119 -0.38 -1.48 2.02
C ASN A 119 0.76 -0.48 2.20
N ALA A 120 1.72 -0.82 3.05
CA ALA A 120 3.01 -0.16 3.11
C ALA A 120 4.13 -1.16 2.84
N PHE A 121 5.12 -0.72 2.06
CA PHE A 121 6.26 -1.52 1.68
C PHE A 121 7.53 -0.82 2.12
N VAL A 122 8.44 -1.55 2.73
CA VAL A 122 9.72 -1.03 3.19
C VAL A 122 10.81 -2.01 2.78
N GLU A 123 11.76 -1.54 1.98
CA GLU A 123 12.94 -2.32 1.64
C GLU A 123 13.99 -2.23 2.73
N LYS A 124 14.50 -3.39 3.13
CA LYS A 124 15.56 -3.56 4.12
C LYS A 124 16.89 -3.66 3.39
N LEU A 125 17.78 -2.71 3.66
CA LEU A 125 19.15 -2.72 3.12
C LEU A 125 20.13 -3.22 4.17
N PHE A 126 21.05 -4.07 3.74
CA PHE A 126 22.02 -4.74 4.61
C PHE A 126 23.45 -4.54 4.10
N ILE A 127 24.39 -4.44 5.05
CA ILE A 127 25.82 -4.62 4.81
C ILE A 127 26.23 -5.87 5.59
N GLY A 128 26.58 -6.94 4.87
CA GLY A 128 26.70 -8.27 5.46
C GLY A 128 25.39 -8.70 6.12
N ARG A 129 25.43 -8.96 7.44
CA ARG A 129 24.25 -9.32 8.24
C ARG A 129 23.60 -8.14 8.97
N LYS A 130 24.21 -6.95 8.93
CA LYS A 130 23.74 -5.78 9.66
C LYS A 130 22.70 -5.03 8.84
N LEU A 131 21.51 -4.83 9.40
CA LEU A 131 20.51 -3.92 8.85
C LEU A 131 21.04 -2.48 8.96
N VAL A 132 21.12 -1.78 7.83
CA VAL A 132 21.69 -0.42 7.78
C VAL A 132 20.67 0.66 7.39
N SER A 133 19.61 0.28 6.69
CA SER A 133 18.59 1.24 6.24
C SER A 133 17.26 0.58 5.97
N LEU A 134 16.19 1.34 6.18
CA LEU A 134 14.81 1.04 5.85
C LEU A 134 14.32 2.10 4.87
N VAL A 135 14.09 1.70 3.63
CA VAL A 135 13.65 2.59 2.54
C VAL A 135 12.17 2.32 2.28
N PRO A 136 11.26 3.22 2.66
CA PRO A 136 9.85 3.06 2.32
C PRO A 136 9.68 3.21 0.81
N LEU A 137 8.89 2.31 0.23
CA LEU A 137 8.59 2.25 -1.20
C LEU A 137 7.15 2.69 -1.44
N LEU A 138 6.93 3.38 -2.56
CA LEU A 138 5.60 3.83 -2.95
C LEU A 138 4.72 2.63 -3.34
N PRO A 139 3.55 2.40 -2.69
CA PRO A 139 2.75 1.22 -2.96
C PRO A 139 2.23 1.14 -4.40
N GLN A 140 1.99 2.28 -5.06
CA GLN A 140 1.55 2.32 -6.47
C GLN A 140 2.60 1.77 -7.45
N ASN A 141 3.86 1.70 -7.05
CA ASN A 141 4.96 1.17 -7.86
C ASN A 141 5.25 -0.31 -7.56
N MET A 142 4.54 -0.90 -6.62
CA MET A 142 4.73 -2.29 -6.17
C MET A 142 3.63 -3.20 -6.70
N VAL A 143 4.04 -4.34 -7.26
CA VAL A 143 3.15 -5.44 -7.63
C VAL A 143 3.54 -6.67 -6.83
N VAL A 144 2.57 -7.26 -6.12
CA VAL A 144 2.75 -8.50 -5.36
C VAL A 144 2.02 -9.62 -6.06
N LYS A 145 2.73 -10.70 -6.38
CA LYS A 145 2.14 -11.90 -7.01
C LYS A 145 2.50 -13.14 -6.21
N ARG A 146 1.61 -14.12 -6.21
CA ARG A 146 1.94 -15.47 -5.75
C ARG A 146 2.36 -16.29 -6.97
N LEU A 147 3.56 -16.86 -6.92
CA LEU A 147 4.06 -17.75 -7.96
C LEU A 147 3.44 -19.14 -7.82
N ASP A 148 3.56 -19.97 -8.86
CA ASP A 148 3.07 -21.36 -8.86
C ASP A 148 3.73 -22.20 -7.75
N SER A 149 4.94 -21.82 -7.34
CA SER A 149 5.64 -22.40 -6.18
C SER A 149 5.01 -22.05 -4.82
N GLY A 150 3.97 -21.22 -4.80
CA GLY A 150 3.31 -20.71 -3.60
C GLY A 150 4.03 -19.52 -2.95
N GLN A 151 5.25 -19.19 -3.37
CA GLN A 151 6.03 -18.07 -2.85
C GLN A 151 5.50 -16.72 -3.36
N LEU A 152 5.63 -15.67 -2.54
CA LEU A 152 5.31 -14.31 -2.95
C LEU A 152 6.50 -13.69 -3.70
N GLN A 153 6.21 -12.99 -4.79
CA GLN A 153 7.14 -12.17 -5.54
C GLN A 153 6.73 -10.70 -5.43
N TYR A 154 7.71 -9.85 -5.14
CA TYR A 154 7.55 -8.41 -5.03
C TYR A 154 8.30 -7.75 -6.19
N SER A 155 7.56 -7.12 -7.11
CA SER A 155 8.11 -6.45 -8.27
C SER A 155 7.89 -4.95 -8.13
N TYR A 156 8.99 -4.20 -8.01
CA TYR A 156 8.97 -2.76 -7.82
C TYR A 156 9.44 -2.05 -9.09
N THR A 157 8.70 -1.03 -9.53
CA THR A 157 9.03 -0.25 -10.72
C THR A 157 9.58 1.12 -10.32
N GLU A 158 10.77 1.44 -10.79
CA GLU A 158 11.45 2.70 -10.50
C GLU A 158 12.09 3.23 -11.78
N ASN A 159 11.82 4.50 -12.13
CA ASN A 159 12.31 5.13 -13.37
C ASN A 159 12.02 4.29 -14.63
N GLY A 160 10.83 3.67 -14.69
CA GLY A 160 10.41 2.82 -15.80
C GLY A 160 11.05 1.44 -15.85
N LYS A 161 11.96 1.10 -14.91
CA LYS A 161 12.60 -0.22 -14.82
C LYS A 161 11.99 -1.01 -13.67
N GLN A 162 11.57 -2.23 -13.96
CA GLN A 162 11.08 -3.15 -12.96
C GLN A 162 12.24 -3.96 -12.37
N ARG A 163 12.27 -4.09 -11.03
CA ARG A 163 13.18 -4.97 -10.30
C ARG A 163 12.42 -5.86 -9.33
N ILE A 164 12.91 -7.07 -9.13
CA ILE A 164 12.37 -8.01 -8.15
C ILE A 164 13.08 -7.77 -6.82
N ILE A 165 12.29 -7.60 -5.74
CA ILE A 165 12.79 -7.50 -4.38
C ILE A 165 12.57 -8.84 -3.68
N PRO A 166 13.63 -9.48 -3.16
CA PRO A 166 13.50 -10.72 -2.41
C PRO A 166 12.59 -10.58 -1.18
N VAL A 167 11.82 -11.62 -0.87
CA VAL A 167 10.89 -11.65 0.28
C VAL A 167 11.61 -11.36 1.61
N ASN A 168 12.84 -11.86 1.77
CA ASN A 168 13.63 -11.62 2.97
C ASN A 168 14.14 -10.18 3.08
N ARG A 169 14.12 -9.38 2.00
CA ARG A 169 14.51 -7.97 1.97
C ARG A 169 13.33 -7.00 2.00
N ILE A 170 12.10 -7.46 1.79
CA ILE A 170 10.93 -6.60 1.94
C ILE A 170 10.30 -6.75 3.32
N MET A 171 9.79 -5.65 3.85
CA MET A 171 8.85 -5.60 4.95
C MET A 171 7.54 -5.09 4.37
N HIS A 172 6.55 -5.97 4.26
CA HIS A 172 5.22 -5.66 3.78
C HIS A 172 4.25 -5.58 4.95
N ILE A 173 3.82 -4.36 5.27
CA ILE A 173 2.84 -4.07 6.31
C ILE A 173 1.48 -3.95 5.64
N ARG A 174 0.55 -4.80 6.05
CA ARG A 174 -0.79 -4.89 5.48
C ARG A 174 -1.77 -4.16 6.37
N GLY A 175 -2.63 -3.34 5.76
CA GLY A 175 -3.84 -2.87 6.40
C GLY A 175 -4.86 -3.99 6.56
N PHE A 176 -6.03 -3.64 7.05
CA PHE A 176 -7.17 -4.55 7.13
C PHE A 176 -7.48 -5.16 5.75
N GLY A 177 -7.72 -6.47 5.69
CA GLY A 177 -8.01 -7.18 4.44
C GLY A 177 -8.41 -8.63 4.69
N LEU A 178 -9.02 -9.25 3.68
CA LEU A 178 -9.56 -10.60 3.74
C LEU A 178 -8.77 -11.63 2.92
N ASP A 179 -7.86 -11.18 2.05
CA ASP A 179 -7.17 -12.04 1.07
C ASP A 179 -5.91 -12.73 1.63
N GLY A 180 -5.45 -12.33 2.82
CA GLY A 180 -4.22 -12.80 3.45
C GLY A 180 -2.90 -12.39 2.74
N VAL A 181 -2.96 -11.65 1.63
CA VAL A 181 -1.81 -11.28 0.80
C VAL A 181 -1.62 -9.77 0.76
N CYS A 182 -2.67 -8.99 0.59
CA CYS A 182 -2.65 -7.53 0.52
C CYS A 182 -3.75 -6.91 1.39
N GLY A 183 -3.47 -5.76 1.99
CA GLY A 183 -4.55 -5.01 2.64
C GLY A 183 -5.56 -4.51 1.60
N MET A 184 -6.81 -4.45 2.01
CA MET A 184 -7.91 -3.90 1.23
C MET A 184 -7.66 -2.42 0.98
N MET A 185 -7.86 -1.97 -0.25
CA MET A 185 -7.70 -0.55 -0.60
C MET A 185 -8.91 0.24 -0.09
N PRO A 186 -8.74 1.21 0.83
CA PRO A 186 -9.88 1.97 1.36
C PRO A 186 -10.62 2.78 0.29
N ALA A 187 -9.91 3.19 -0.77
CA ALA A 187 -10.53 3.83 -1.94
C ALA A 187 -11.59 2.93 -2.62
N MET A 188 -11.32 1.61 -2.69
CA MET A 188 -12.20 0.65 -3.36
C MET A 188 -13.41 0.28 -2.49
N THR A 189 -13.27 0.30 -1.17
CA THR A 189 -14.39 0.00 -0.26
C THR A 189 -15.43 1.11 -0.23
N GLY A 190 -14.98 2.37 -0.27
CA GLY A 190 -15.85 3.55 -0.25
C GLY A 190 -16.19 4.10 -1.64
N ILE A 191 -16.07 3.29 -2.69
CA ILE A 191 -16.01 3.80 -4.07
C ILE A 191 -17.22 4.65 -4.47
N ASP A 192 -18.43 4.22 -4.10
CA ASP A 192 -19.66 4.96 -4.41
C ASP A 192 -19.78 6.25 -3.61
N VAL A 193 -19.35 6.22 -2.34
CA VAL A 193 -19.37 7.39 -1.44
C VAL A 193 -18.39 8.45 -1.94
N PHE A 194 -17.15 8.06 -2.26
CA PHE A 194 -16.16 8.99 -2.80
C PHE A 194 -16.56 9.50 -4.18
N GLY A 195 -17.11 8.64 -5.03
CA GLY A 195 -17.60 9.04 -6.33
C GLY A 195 -18.75 10.05 -6.26
N ALA A 196 -19.67 9.89 -5.31
CA ALA A 196 -20.75 10.85 -5.07
C ALA A 196 -20.18 12.19 -4.56
N ALA A 197 -19.29 12.16 -3.58
CA ALA A 197 -18.64 13.37 -3.05
C ALA A 197 -17.89 14.15 -4.15
N MET A 198 -17.13 13.46 -4.98
CA MET A 198 -16.43 14.07 -6.12
C MET A 198 -17.38 14.68 -7.15
N SER A 199 -18.55 14.07 -7.39
CA SER A 199 -19.56 14.64 -8.29
C SER A 199 -20.19 15.91 -7.72
N VAL A 200 -20.43 15.96 -6.41
CA VAL A 200 -20.97 17.15 -5.73
C VAL A 200 -19.97 18.30 -5.77
N ASP A 201 -18.69 18.03 -5.48
CA ASP A 201 -17.63 19.05 -5.53
C ASP A 201 -17.48 19.65 -6.93
N GLU A 202 -17.57 18.83 -7.99
CA GLU A 202 -17.50 19.33 -9.36
C GLU A 202 -18.75 20.13 -9.76
N ALA A 203 -19.95 19.73 -9.33
CA ALA A 203 -21.18 20.45 -9.62
C ALA A 203 -21.28 21.80 -8.88
N ALA A 204 -20.57 21.96 -7.77
CA ALA A 204 -20.54 23.18 -6.97
C ALA A 204 -19.46 24.20 -7.41
N ALA A 205 -18.52 23.80 -8.27
CA ALA A 205 -17.44 24.62 -8.80
C ALA A 205 -17.87 25.41 -10.04
#